data_AF-A0A5J6STU2-F1
#
_entry.id   AF-A0A5J6STU2-F1
#
_cell.length_a   1.000
_cell.length_b   1.000
_cell.length_c   1.000
_cell.angle_alpha   90.00
_cell.angle_beta   90.00
_cell.angle_gamma   90.00
#
_symmetry.space_group_name_H-M   'P 1'
#
loop_
_entity.id
_entity.type
_entity.pdbx_description
1 polymer ?
#
loop_
_entity_poly.entity_id
_entity_poly.type
_entity_poly.pdbx_seq_one_letter_code
_entity_poly.pdbx_strand_id
1 'polypeptide(L)' 'MKISTLAHTIYKKCECCNRVKDIFFKMMVKDAKTGNLLVGDFDLCKNCGQNFGDILNLEVTTENVVTDFKFNE' A
#
# COMPACT_ATOMS: atom_id res chain seq x y z
N MET A 1 8.81 -5.06 6.52
CA MET A 1 7.68 -4.12 6.24
C MET A 1 6.86 -4.67 5.09
N LYS A 2 5.54 -4.45 5.06
CA LYS A 2 4.67 -4.91 3.96
C LYS A 2 3.81 -3.75 3.46
N ILE A 3 3.82 -3.50 2.16
CA ILE A 3 2.93 -2.52 1.51
C ILE A 3 1.81 -3.29 0.80
N SER A 4 0.57 -2.90 1.04
CA SER A 4 -0.62 -3.45 0.38
C SER A 4 -1.32 -2.36 -0.41
N THR A 5 -1.65 -2.62 -1.67
CA THR A 5 -2.51 -1.75 -2.48
C THR A 5 -3.96 -1.87 -2.03
N LEU A 6 -4.66 -0.75 -1.91
CA LEU A 6 -6.08 -0.71 -1.59
C LEU A 6 -6.91 -1.03 -2.84
N ALA A 7 -7.97 -1.83 -2.67
CA ALA A 7 -8.90 -2.15 -3.75
C ALA A 7 -9.69 -0.91 -4.23
N HIS A 8 -9.96 0.01 -3.31
CA HIS A 8 -10.59 1.30 -3.59
C HIS A 8 -9.77 2.41 -2.94
N THR A 9 -9.56 3.50 -3.67
CA THR A 9 -8.89 4.68 -3.13
C THR A 9 -9.76 5.35 -2.08
N ILE A 10 -9.14 5.76 -0.98
CA ILE A 10 -9.83 6.48 0.10
C ILE A 10 -9.29 7.90 0.13
N TYR A 11 -10.17 8.89 0.03
CA TYR A 11 -9.80 10.29 0.14
C TYR A 11 -9.58 10.66 1.61
N LYS A 12 -8.33 10.75 2.04
CA LYS A 12 -7.95 11.10 3.42
C LYS A 12 -6.55 11.71 3.50
N LYS A 13 -6.13 12.09 4.70
CA LYS A 13 -4.77 12.62 4.91
C LYS A 13 -3.72 11.52 4.70
N CYS A 14 -2.76 11.77 3.82
CA CYS A 14 -1.58 10.93 3.68
C CYS A 14 -0.64 11.17 4.85
N GLU A 15 -0.21 10.10 5.53
CA GLU A 15 0.59 10.20 6.76
C GLU A 15 2.05 10.57 6.50
N CYS A 16 2.55 10.33 5.29
CA CYS A 16 3.92 10.68 4.91
C CYS A 16 4.08 12.18 4.56
N CYS A 17 3.20 12.72 3.72
CA CYS A 17 3.33 14.11 3.23
C CYS A 17 2.33 15.08 3.88
N ASN A 18 1.49 14.60 4.80
CA ASN A 18 0.48 15.37 5.53
C ASN A 18 -0.57 16.10 4.68
N ARG A 19 -0.71 15.76 3.40
CA ARG A 19 -1.72 16.33 2.49
C ARG A 19 -2.93 15.41 2.35
N VAL A 20 -4.13 15.99 2.23
CA VAL A 20 -5.38 15.24 1.95
C VAL A 20 -5.45 14.94 0.46
N LYS A 21 -5.57 13.65 0.11
CA LYS A 21 -5.63 13.15 -1.27
C LYS A 21 -6.03 11.67 -1.26
N ASP A 22 -6.13 11.09 -2.45
CA ASP A 22 -6.37 9.66 -2.62
C ASP A 22 -5.22 8.83 -2.05
N ILE A 23 -5.58 7.93 -1.15
CA ILE A 23 -4.71 6.92 -0.57
C ILE A 23 -4.86 5.64 -1.39
N PHE A 24 -3.72 5.15 -1.87
CA PHE A 24 -3.63 3.96 -2.70
C PHE A 24 -3.01 2.79 -1.95
N PHE A 25 -2.22 3.07 -0.91
CA PHE A 25 -1.41 2.04 -0.26
C PHE A 25 -1.54 2.12 1.26
N LYS A 26 -1.54 0.95 1.90
CA LYS A 26 -1.35 0.78 3.34
C LYS A 26 -0.03 0.09 3.60
N MET A 27 0.84 0.71 4.39
CA MET A 27 2.12 0.13 4.79
C MET A 27 2.05 -0.34 6.24
N MET A 28 2.35 -1.61 6.47
CA MET A 28 2.42 -2.21 7.81
C MET A 28 3.87 -2.39 8.24
N VAL A 29 4.18 -1.94 9.45
CA VAL A 29 5.47 -2.17 10.10
C VAL A 29 5.33 -3.38 11.02
N LYS A 30 6.04 -4.45 10.68
CA LYS A 30 6.02 -5.72 11.41
C LYS A 30 7.41 -6.05 11.92
N ASP A 31 7.45 -6.73 13.05
CA ASP A 31 8.66 -7.30 13.64
C ASP A 31 9.23 -8.36 12.69
N ALA A 32 10.55 -8.32 12.49
CA ALA A 32 11.19 -9.18 11.51
C ALA A 32 11.25 -10.66 11.94
N LYS A 33 11.25 -10.95 13.25
CA LYS A 33 11.39 -12.31 13.78
C LYS A 33 10.04 -12.98 14.00
N THR A 34 9.10 -12.23 14.56
CA THR A 34 7.79 -12.73 14.99
C THR A 34 6.68 -12.45 13.98
N GLY A 35 6.86 -11.48 13.08
CA GLY A 35 5.83 -11.03 12.14
C GLY A 35 4.70 -10.21 12.79
N ASN A 36 4.81 -9.94 14.10
CA ASN A 36 3.83 -9.16 14.85
C ASN A 36 3.83 -7.70 14.39
N LEU A 37 2.66 -7.06 14.40
CA LEU A 37 2.53 -5.64 14.07
C LEU A 37 3.21 -4.81 15.17
N LEU A 38 4.20 -4.00 14.80
CA LEU A 38 4.93 -3.14 15.74
C LEU A 38 4.27 -1.78 15.91
N VAL A 39 3.86 -1.21 14.78
CA VAL A 39 3.18 0.08 14.67
C VAL A 39 2.04 -0.15 13.71
N GLY A 40 0.92 0.56 13.89
CA GLY A 40 -0.26 0.46 13.03
C GLY A 40 0.03 0.60 11.53
N ASP A 41 -1.00 0.55 10.72
CA ASP A 41 -0.85 0.80 9.29
C ASP A 41 -0.65 2.29 8.98
N PHE A 42 0.21 2.55 8.00
CA PHE A 42 0.44 3.88 7.45
C PHE A 42 -0.31 4.06 6.13
N ASP A 43 -1.06 5.15 6.04
CA ASP A 43 -1.82 5.50 4.84
C ASP A 43 -1.01 6.38 3.88
N LEU A 44 -0.73 5.84 2.69
CA LEU A 44 0.14 6.46 1.70
C LEU A 44 -0.60 6.77 0.39
N CYS A 45 -0.44 8.01 -0.08
CA CYS A 45 -0.86 8.39 -1.44
C CYS A 45 0.04 7.75 -2.50
N LYS A 46 -0.35 7.86 -3.78
CA LYS A 46 0.40 7.32 -4.93
C LYS A 46 1.91 7.55 -4.84
N ASN A 47 2.35 8.82 -4.82
CA ASN A 47 3.78 9.15 -4.86
C ASN A 47 4.53 8.67 -3.61
N CYS A 48 3.93 8.82 -2.42
CA CYS A 48 4.57 8.37 -1.18
C CYS A 48 4.72 6.85 -1.15
N GLY A 49 3.69 6.11 -1.58
CA GLY A 49 3.75 4.65 -1.65
C GLY A 49 4.78 4.16 -2.66
N GLN A 50 4.86 4.79 -3.85
CA GLN A 50 5.89 4.50 -4.85
C GLN A 50 7.30 4.74 -4.31
N ASN A 51 7.56 5.90 -3.70
CA ASN A 51 8.85 6.20 -3.09
C ASN A 51 9.23 5.17 -2.00
N PHE A 52 8.28 4.76 -1.16
CA PHE A 52 8.53 3.71 -0.15
C PHE A 52 8.73 2.33 -0.79
N GLY A 53 8.02 2.04 -1.88
CA GLY A 53 8.27 0.85 -2.70
C GLY A 53 9.71 0.81 -3.18
N ASP A 54 10.19 1.90 -3.79
CA ASP A 54 11.57 2.02 -4.29
C ASP A 54 12.60 1.88 -3.16
N ILE A 55 12.40 2.55 -2.03
CA ILE A 55 13.30 2.47 -0.85
C ILE A 55 13.39 1.04 -0.32
N LEU A 56 12.27 0.30 -0.34
CA LEU A 56 12.17 -1.05 0.20
C LEU A 56 12.45 -2.13 -0.85
N ASN A 57 12.75 -1.76 -2.11
CA ASN A 57 12.79 -2.66 -3.25
C ASN A 57 11.52 -3.54 -3.38
N LEU A 58 10.35 -2.94 -3.15
CA LEU A 58 9.04 -3.57 -3.33
C LEU A 58 8.35 -2.96 -4.54
N GLU A 59 7.97 -3.81 -5.49
CA GLU A 59 7.15 -3.36 -6.62
C GLU A 59 5.73 -3.04 -6.12
N VAL A 60 5.31 -1.79 -6.32
CA VAL A 60 4.00 -1.30 -5.90
C VAL A 60 3.26 -0.72 -7.09
N THR A 61 2.13 -1.33 -7.44
CA THR A 61 1.25 -0.88 -8.53
C THR A 61 -0.06 -0.35 -7.97
N THR A 62 -0.59 0.71 -8.59
CA THR A 62 -1.91 1.26 -8.25
C THR A 62 -3.06 0.51 -8.95
N GLU A 63 -2.73 -0.29 -9.96
CA GLU A 63 -3.69 -1.01 -10.79
C GLU A 63 -3.57 -2.51 -10.52
N ASN A 64 -4.69 -3.13 -10.19
CA ASN A 64 -4.80 -4.60 -10.20
C ASN A 64 -5.28 -5.00 -11.60
N VAL A 65 -4.34 -5.32 -12.48
CA VAL A 65 -4.68 -5.87 -13.80
C VAL A 65 -5.03 -7.35 -13.61
N VAL A 66 -6.31 -7.69 -13.74
CA VAL A 66 -6.75 -9.08 -13.76
C VAL A 66 -6.37 -9.66 -15.12
N THR A 67 -5.32 -10.46 -15.18
CA THR A 67 -4.81 -11.04 -16.43
C THR A 67 -5.65 -12.21 -16.94
N ASP A 68 -6.36 -12.91 -16.04
CA ASP A 68 -7.21 -14.04 -16.40
C ASP A 68 -8.59 -13.91 -15.73
N PHE A 69 -9.62 -13.70 -16.55
CA PHE A 69 -11.02 -13.82 -16.14
C PHE A 69 -11.55 -15.16 -16.65
N LYS A 70 -11.72 -16.14 -15.76
CA LYS A 70 -12.32 -17.43 -16.11
C LYS A 70 -13.80 -17.42 -15.72
N PHE A 71 -14.67 -17.65 -16.69
CA PHE A 71 -16.05 -18.05 -16.40
C PHE A 71 -15.99 -19.51 -15.95
N ASN A 72 -16.37 -19.77 -14.70
CA ASN A 72 -16.73 -21.13 -14.31
C ASN A 72 -18.09 -21.40 -14.95
N GLU A 73 -18.15 -22.36 -15.88
CA GLU A 73 -19.40 -22.95 -16.39
C GLU A 73 -20.16 -23.69 -15.28
#